data_AF-A0A3M2DVS8-F1
#
_entry.id   AF-A0A3M2DVS8-F1
#
_cell.length_a   1.000
_cell.length_b   1.000
_cell.length_c   1.000
_cell.angle_alpha   90.00
_cell.angle_beta   90.00
_cell.angle_gamma   90.00
#
_symmetry.space_group_name_H-M   'P 1'
#
loop_
_entity.id
_entity.type
_entity.pdbx_description
1 polymer ?
#
loop_
_entity_poly.entity_id
_entity_poly.type
_entity_poly.pdbx_seq_one_letter_code
_entity_poly.pdbx_strand_id
1 'polypeptide(L)'
;MRITNKNILLGSAIALALGFSQAHAKVSADEAARLGKDLTPLGAVKAGNKEGTIPEWTGGITQPPAGYKPGDHHPDPFAADKPLFTITAKNVAQYRKYLTDGQLAMFKRYPDTFKMIV
;
A
#
# COMPACT_ATOMS: atom_id res chain seq x y z
N MET A 1 -54.96 -10.78 25.58
CA MET A 1 -53.50 -11.01 25.73
C MET A 1 -52.83 -9.67 25.96
N ARG A 2 -52.33 -9.38 27.18
CA ARG A 2 -51.61 -8.12 27.49
C ARG A 2 -50.11 -8.39 27.40
N ILE A 3 -49.43 -7.78 26.43
CA ILE A 3 -47.97 -7.83 26.33
C ILE A 3 -47.42 -6.81 27.34
N THR A 4 -46.63 -7.26 28.31
CA THR A 4 -46.06 -6.41 29.37
C THR A 4 -44.78 -5.71 28.89
N ASN A 5 -44.51 -4.46 29.30
CA ASN A 5 -43.35 -3.65 28.86
C ASN A 5 -41.99 -4.36 29.00
N LYS A 6 -41.84 -5.24 30.01
CA LYS A 6 -40.65 -6.07 30.22
C LYS A 6 -40.40 -7.07 29.09
N ASN A 7 -41.46 -7.63 28.50
CA ASN A 7 -41.36 -8.55 27.37
C ASN A 7 -41.02 -7.81 26.07
N ILE A 8 -41.49 -6.56 25.94
CA ILE A 8 -41.12 -5.67 24.83
C ILE A 8 -39.64 -5.30 24.92
N LEU A 9 -39.17 -4.85 26.09
CA LEU A 9 -37.75 -4.55 26.34
C LEU A 9 -36.83 -5.75 26.11
N LEU A 10 -37.22 -6.94 26.57
CA LEU A 10 -36.43 -8.15 26.37
C LEU A 10 -36.40 -8.56 24.88
N GLY A 11 -37.53 -8.45 24.18
CA GLY A 11 -37.61 -8.71 22.74
C GLY A 11 -36.77 -7.73 21.92
N SER A 12 -36.79 -6.43 22.25
CA SER A 12 -35.98 -5.40 21.60
C SER A 12 -34.48 -5.61 21.81
N ALA A 13 -34.05 -6.02 23.01
CA ALA A 13 -32.65 -6.31 23.30
C ALA A 13 -32.12 -7.51 22.50
N ILE A 14 -32.93 -8.57 22.35
CA ILE A 14 -32.59 -9.74 21.54
C ILE A 14 -32.52 -9.37 20.05
N ALA A 15 -33.47 -8.57 19.55
CA ALA A 15 -33.47 -8.10 18.17
C ALA A 15 -32.24 -7.23 17.84
N LEU A 16 -31.84 -6.34 18.75
CA LEU A 16 -30.60 -5.57 18.58
C LEU A 16 -29.38 -6.48 18.54
N ALA A 17 -29.24 -7.41 19.50
CA ALA A 17 -28.08 -8.31 19.59
C ALA A 17 -27.89 -9.19 18.35
N LEU A 18 -28.99 -9.63 17.71
CA LEU A 18 -28.95 -10.41 16.47
C LEU A 18 -28.62 -9.54 15.24
N GLY A 19 -28.97 -8.25 15.26
CA GLY A 19 -28.72 -7.31 14.16
C GLY A 19 -27.25 -6.86 14.00
N PHE A 20 -26.44 -6.94 15.06
CA PHE A 20 -25.01 -6.57 15.02
C PHE A 20 -24.07 -7.69 14.53
N SER A 21 -24.59 -8.84 14.11
CA SER A 21 -23.80 -10.04 13.81
C SER A 21 -23.14 -10.06 12.43
N GLN A 22 -23.38 -9.06 11.57
CA GLN A 22 -22.77 -9.00 10.23
C GLN A 22 -21.55 -8.10 10.22
N ALA A 23 -20.41 -8.64 10.65
CA ALA A 23 -19.13 -7.97 10.45
C ALA A 23 -18.75 -8.01 8.96
N HIS A 24 -18.91 -6.90 8.24
CA HIS A 24 -18.43 -6.73 6.87
C HIS A 24 -16.91 -6.51 6.84
N ALA A 25 -16.15 -7.52 7.30
CA ALA A 25 -14.69 -7.46 7.33
C ALA A 25 -14.05 -7.75 5.96
N LYS A 26 -14.82 -8.33 5.01
CA LYS A 26 -14.36 -8.65 3.66
C LYS A 26 -14.87 -7.63 2.64
N VAL A 27 -14.07 -7.39 1.61
CA VAL A 27 -14.50 -6.69 0.39
C VAL A 27 -15.59 -7.47 -0.33
N SER A 28 -16.38 -6.79 -1.14
CA SER A 28 -17.39 -7.41 -1.99
C SER A 28 -16.77 -8.35 -3.03
N ALA A 29 -17.57 -9.27 -3.57
CA ALA A 29 -17.12 -10.15 -4.65
C ALA A 29 -16.71 -9.34 -5.90
N ASP A 30 -17.40 -8.25 -6.19
CA ASP A 30 -17.10 -7.37 -7.32
C ASP A 30 -15.76 -6.66 -7.14
N GLU A 31 -15.44 -6.19 -5.94
CA GLU A 31 -14.14 -5.60 -5.62
C GLU A 31 -13.01 -6.64 -5.71
N ALA A 32 -13.24 -7.84 -5.20
CA ALA A 32 -12.26 -8.94 -5.31
C ALA A 32 -12.01 -9.34 -6.76
N ALA A 33 -13.04 -9.33 -7.61
CA ALA A 33 -12.94 -9.67 -9.03
C ALA A 33 -12.11 -8.69 -9.87
N ARG A 34 -11.72 -7.53 -9.31
CA ARG A 34 -10.80 -6.56 -9.92
C ARG A 34 -9.33 -6.96 -9.79
N LEU A 35 -8.98 -7.76 -8.79
CA LEU A 35 -7.61 -8.25 -8.60
C LEU A 35 -7.19 -9.12 -9.79
N GLY A 36 -6.00 -8.86 -10.33
CA GLY A 36 -5.48 -9.51 -11.53
C GLY A 36 -6.02 -8.98 -12.86
N LYS A 37 -7.08 -8.14 -12.83
CA LYS A 37 -7.61 -7.42 -14.00
C LYS A 37 -7.02 -6.02 -14.07
N ASP A 38 -7.76 -5.02 -13.57
CA ASP A 38 -7.36 -3.63 -13.48
C ASP A 38 -6.51 -3.33 -12.24
N LEU A 39 -6.52 -4.22 -11.25
CA LEU A 39 -5.64 -4.18 -10.09
C LEU A 39 -4.56 -5.27 -10.13
N THR A 40 -3.41 -5.02 -9.50
CA THR A 40 -2.41 -6.04 -9.20
C THR A 40 -2.98 -7.04 -8.18
N PRO A 41 -2.36 -8.21 -7.99
CA PRO A 41 -2.78 -9.15 -6.94
C PRO A 41 -2.76 -8.56 -5.53
N LEU A 42 -2.03 -7.45 -5.32
CA LEU A 42 -1.95 -6.72 -4.06
C LEU A 42 -2.89 -5.50 -3.99
N GLY A 43 -3.70 -5.25 -5.03
CA GLY A 43 -4.71 -4.19 -5.04
C GLY A 43 -4.25 -2.83 -5.57
N ALA A 44 -3.02 -2.71 -6.10
CA ALA A 44 -2.57 -1.47 -6.75
C ALA A 44 -3.12 -1.37 -8.19
N VAL A 45 -3.23 -0.15 -8.74
CA VAL A 45 -3.63 0.03 -10.16
C VAL A 45 -2.58 -0.59 -11.09
N LYS A 46 -3.01 -1.40 -12.07
CA LYS A 46 -2.09 -2.10 -12.98
C LYS A 46 -1.53 -1.22 -14.10
N ALA A 47 -2.32 -0.29 -14.64
CA ALA A 47 -2.06 0.39 -15.91
C ALA A 47 -0.86 1.39 -15.93
N GLY A 48 -0.21 1.66 -14.81
CA GLY A 48 0.78 2.74 -14.69
C GLY A 48 0.14 4.13 -14.54
N ASN A 49 0.89 5.19 -14.78
CA ASN A 49 0.40 6.58 -14.68
C ASN A 49 0.25 7.28 -16.04
N LYS A 50 -0.57 8.34 -16.07
CA LYS A 50 -0.85 9.10 -17.30
C LYS A 50 0.39 9.82 -17.83
N GLU A 51 1.32 10.17 -16.96
CA GLU A 51 2.56 10.85 -17.31
C GLU A 51 3.59 9.90 -17.97
N GLY A 52 3.33 8.58 -17.98
CA GLY A 52 4.20 7.58 -18.60
C GLY A 52 5.50 7.31 -17.86
N THR A 53 5.66 7.86 -16.66
CA THR A 53 6.85 7.66 -15.81
C THR A 53 6.79 6.37 -14.99
N ILE A 54 5.60 5.81 -14.80
CA ILE A 54 5.35 4.52 -14.14
C ILE A 54 4.76 3.58 -15.21
N PRO A 55 5.48 2.51 -15.60
CA PRO A 55 4.98 1.57 -16.61
C PRO A 55 3.85 0.71 -16.05
N GLU A 56 3.13 0.03 -16.95
CA GLU A 56 2.18 -1.03 -16.56
C GLU A 56 2.89 -2.11 -15.75
N TRP A 57 2.22 -2.60 -14.70
CA TRP A 57 2.70 -3.76 -13.95
C TRP A 57 2.52 -5.05 -14.76
N THR A 58 3.64 -5.71 -15.08
CA THR A 58 3.70 -6.91 -15.93
C THR A 58 4.02 -8.21 -15.20
N GLY A 59 4.09 -8.19 -13.86
CA GLY A 59 4.36 -9.40 -13.06
C GLY A 59 5.54 -9.30 -12.10
N GLY A 60 6.38 -8.27 -12.21
CA GLY A 60 7.58 -8.12 -11.40
C GLY A 60 8.63 -9.19 -11.71
N ILE A 61 9.27 -9.75 -10.69
CA ILE A 61 10.33 -10.76 -10.83
C ILE A 61 9.67 -12.15 -10.91
N THR A 62 9.57 -12.70 -12.12
CA THR A 62 8.93 -14.01 -12.38
C THR A 62 9.92 -15.17 -12.48
N GLN A 63 11.22 -14.87 -12.49
CA GLN A 63 12.30 -15.85 -12.53
C GLN A 63 13.37 -15.49 -11.50
N PRO A 64 14.01 -16.47 -10.86
CA PRO A 64 15.10 -16.19 -9.93
C PRO A 64 16.24 -15.43 -10.62
N PRO A 65 16.87 -14.45 -9.93
CA PRO A 65 18.06 -13.79 -10.45
C PRO A 65 19.18 -14.79 -10.72
N ALA A 66 20.05 -14.45 -11.69
CA ALA A 66 21.17 -15.30 -12.05
C ALA A 66 22.04 -15.61 -10.80
N GLY A 67 22.31 -16.90 -10.58
CA GLY A 67 23.15 -17.36 -9.47
C GLY A 67 22.42 -17.62 -8.15
N TYR A 68 21.14 -17.29 -8.03
CA TYR A 68 20.35 -17.64 -6.84
C TYR A 68 20.08 -19.15 -6.74
N LYS A 69 20.26 -19.72 -5.55
CA LYS A 69 19.79 -21.06 -5.20
C LYS A 69 18.89 -21.02 -3.96
N PRO A 70 17.90 -21.92 -3.85
CA PRO A 70 17.10 -22.03 -2.63
C PRO A 70 17.99 -22.22 -1.39
N GLY A 71 17.81 -21.35 -0.39
CA GLY A 71 18.64 -21.30 0.82
C GLY A 71 19.66 -20.16 0.84
N ASP A 72 19.94 -19.54 -0.31
CA ASP A 72 20.82 -18.37 -0.38
C ASP A 72 20.13 -17.11 0.14
N HIS A 73 20.95 -16.11 0.53
CA HIS A 73 20.46 -14.75 0.69
C HIS A 73 19.98 -14.22 -0.65
N HIS A 74 18.81 -13.57 -0.69
CA HIS A 74 18.23 -13.08 -1.94
C HIS A 74 19.15 -12.01 -2.55
N PRO A 75 19.71 -12.24 -3.75
CA PRO A 75 20.54 -11.24 -4.41
C PRO A 75 19.68 -10.05 -4.83
N ASP A 76 20.31 -8.89 -4.96
CA ASP A 76 19.65 -7.72 -5.54
C ASP A 76 19.41 -7.96 -7.05
N PRO A 77 18.14 -8.06 -7.49
CA PRO A 77 17.80 -8.28 -8.89
C PRO A 77 18.16 -7.09 -9.80
N PHE A 78 18.40 -5.91 -9.23
CA PHE A 78 18.67 -4.65 -9.93
C PHE A 78 20.06 -4.10 -9.61
N ALA A 79 21.04 -4.95 -9.28
CA ALA A 79 22.38 -4.52 -8.84
C ALA A 79 23.14 -3.64 -9.84
N ALA A 80 22.76 -3.65 -11.13
CA ALA A 80 23.35 -2.83 -12.17
C ALA A 80 22.69 -1.45 -12.32
N ASP A 81 21.54 -1.22 -11.69
CA ASP A 81 20.81 0.02 -11.79
C ASP A 81 21.56 1.14 -11.09
N LYS A 82 21.68 2.27 -11.79
CA LYS A 82 22.36 3.46 -11.27
C LYS A 82 21.33 4.45 -10.77
N PRO A 83 21.62 5.18 -9.68
CA PRO A 83 20.81 6.31 -9.28
C PRO A 83 20.66 7.30 -10.44
N LEU A 84 19.44 7.75 -10.66
CA LEU A 84 19.13 8.86 -11.54
C LEU A 84 19.66 10.17 -10.96
N PHE A 85 19.49 10.38 -9.65
CA PHE A 85 20.04 11.53 -8.93
C PHE A 85 20.04 11.32 -7.41
N THR A 86 20.70 12.21 -6.68
CA THR A 86 20.70 12.19 -5.21
C THR A 86 20.22 13.54 -4.67
N ILE A 87 19.18 13.50 -3.85
CA ILE A 87 18.69 14.65 -3.10
C ILE A 87 19.44 14.71 -1.76
N THR A 88 20.00 15.86 -1.47
CA THR A 88 20.74 16.18 -0.24
C THR A 88 20.18 17.47 0.35
N ALA A 89 20.56 17.83 1.58
CA ALA A 89 20.17 19.11 2.16
C ALA A 89 20.59 20.33 1.31
N LYS A 90 21.61 20.19 0.45
CA LYS A 90 22.11 21.26 -0.43
C LYS A 90 21.19 21.56 -1.63
N ASN A 91 20.48 20.57 -2.15
CA ASN A 91 19.62 20.71 -3.34
C ASN A 91 18.14 20.41 -3.08
N VAL A 92 17.75 20.07 -1.84
CA VAL A 92 16.37 19.73 -1.46
C VAL A 92 15.33 20.78 -1.88
N ALA A 93 15.71 22.05 -1.91
CA ALA A 93 14.85 23.15 -2.34
C ALA A 93 14.34 22.97 -3.79
N GLN A 94 15.15 22.38 -4.68
CA GLN A 94 14.81 22.13 -6.09
C GLN A 94 13.70 21.08 -6.23
N TYR A 95 13.53 20.21 -5.22
CA TYR A 95 12.61 19.07 -5.25
C TYR A 95 11.42 19.24 -4.30
N ARG A 96 11.22 20.43 -3.71
CA ARG A 96 10.20 20.70 -2.68
C ARG A 96 8.80 20.21 -3.02
N LYS A 97 8.39 20.30 -4.30
CA LYS A 97 7.06 19.88 -4.77
C LYS A 97 6.82 18.37 -4.69
N TYR A 98 7.88 17.57 -4.61
CA TYR A 98 7.82 16.10 -4.52
C TYR A 98 8.05 15.56 -3.11
N LEU A 99 8.32 16.45 -2.14
CA LEU A 99 8.72 16.06 -0.80
C LEU A 99 7.63 16.43 0.22
N THR A 100 7.35 15.50 1.11
CA THR A 100 6.50 15.71 2.27
C THR A 100 7.24 16.52 3.34
N ASP A 101 6.48 17.13 4.25
CA ASP A 101 7.08 17.92 5.33
C ASP A 101 7.97 17.07 6.25
N GLY A 102 7.64 15.79 6.44
CA GLY A 102 8.46 14.84 7.17
C GLY A 102 9.82 14.59 6.50
N GLN A 103 9.84 14.41 5.18
CA GLN A 103 11.10 14.26 4.43
C GLN A 103 11.96 15.52 4.51
N LEU A 104 11.35 16.70 4.41
CA LEU A 104 12.06 17.99 4.57
C LEU A 104 12.63 18.16 5.97
N ALA A 105 11.89 17.72 7.00
CA ALA A 105 12.38 17.73 8.38
C ALA A 105 13.62 16.85 8.55
N MET A 106 13.68 15.68 7.90
CA MET A 106 14.85 14.82 7.92
C MET A 106 16.09 15.50 7.34
N PHE A 107 15.97 16.17 6.19
CA PHE A 107 17.08 16.93 5.60
C PHE A 107 17.55 18.09 6.49
N LYS A 108 16.64 18.74 7.23
CA LYS A 108 17.00 19.79 8.19
C LYS A 108 17.67 19.22 9.44
N ARG A 109 17.21 18.07 9.93
CA ARG A 109 17.70 17.44 11.16
C ARG A 109 19.07 16.79 10.98
N TYR A 110 19.32 16.24 9.80
CA TYR A 110 20.50 15.45 9.46
C TYR A 110 21.11 15.90 8.12
N PRO A 111 21.58 17.17 8.02
CA PRO A 111 21.96 17.75 6.74
C PRO A 111 23.17 17.06 6.07
N ASP A 112 24.05 16.45 6.87
CA ASP A 112 25.30 15.85 6.38
C ASP A 112 25.17 14.35 6.11
N THR A 113 24.19 13.66 6.70
CA THR A 113 24.07 12.19 6.64
C THR A 113 22.83 11.70 5.93
N PHE A 114 21.74 12.49 5.91
CA PHE A 114 20.53 12.10 5.22
C PHE A 114 20.59 12.49 3.73
N LYS A 115 20.34 11.50 2.88
CA LYS A 115 20.22 11.64 1.43
C LYS A 115 19.11 10.73 0.92
N MET A 116 18.41 11.17 -0.11
CA MET A 116 17.48 10.32 -0.86
C MET A 116 18.11 10.01 -2.21
N ILE A 117 18.36 8.73 -2.46
CA ILE A 117 18.86 8.22 -3.73
C ILE A 117 17.64 7.85 -4.56
N VAL A 118 17.52 8.45 -5.74
CA VAL A 118 16.45 8.23 -6.72
C VAL A 118 17.07 7.61 -7.95
#